data_AF-A0A377WC53-F1
#
_entry.id   AF-A0A377WC53-F1
#
_cell.length_a   1.000
_cell.length_b   1.000
_cell.length_c   1.000
_cell.angle_alpha   90.00
_cell.angle_beta   90.00
_cell.angle_gamma   90.00
#
_symmetry.space_group_name_H-M   'P 1'
#
loop_
_entity.id
_entity.type
_entity.pdbx_description
1 polymer ?
#
loop_
_entity_poly.entity_id
_entity_poly.type
_entity_poly.pdbx_seq_one_letter_code
_entity_poly.pdbx_strand_id
1 'polypeptide(L)'
;MTIAPFPTDYQLDQIGKLVLVDRTRPWMLNKYFDAAHFRVVDKPMDQQTLFAELCQQLLEEGFVDAEFHASVVEREAIVSTMLGDCIALPHSLGLLAKKTVVYTVIAPQGIAWGDETAHLIFLLAISKRGV
;
A
#
# COMPACT_ATOMS: atom_id res chain seq x y z
N MET A 1 20.44 21.53 -24.44
CA MET A 1 19.70 21.09 -23.23
C MET A 1 18.38 21.85 -23.21
N THR A 2 17.27 21.14 -23.41
CA THR A 2 15.92 21.72 -23.37
C THR A 2 15.41 21.57 -21.94
N ILE A 3 15.26 22.68 -21.20
CA ILE A 3 14.63 22.66 -19.88
C ILE A 3 13.12 22.73 -20.10
N ALA A 4 12.37 21.78 -19.55
CA ALA A 4 10.91 21.79 -19.64
C ALA A 4 10.35 23.06 -18.98
N PRO A 5 9.33 23.71 -19.58
CA PRO A 5 8.80 24.97 -19.08
C PRO A 5 8.05 24.81 -17.74
N PHE A 6 7.76 23.58 -17.31
CA PHE A 6 7.09 23.28 -16.06
C PHE A 6 7.93 22.31 -15.19
N PRO A 7 7.89 22.45 -13.85
CA PRO A 7 8.58 21.54 -12.94
C PRO A 7 8.02 20.11 -13.04
N THR A 8 8.87 19.11 -12.84
CA THR A 8 8.42 17.73 -12.65
C THR A 8 7.76 17.54 -11.29
N ASP A 9 6.96 16.49 -11.13
CA ASP A 9 6.34 16.15 -9.84
C ASP A 9 7.38 15.97 -8.72
N TYR A 10 8.57 15.47 -9.05
CA TYR A 10 9.69 15.40 -8.11
C TYR A 10 10.16 16.81 -7.68
N GLN A 11 10.29 17.74 -8.63
CA GLN A 11 10.69 19.11 -8.32
C GLN A 11 9.62 19.83 -7.49
N LEU A 12 8.33 19.61 -7.79
CA LEU A 12 7.23 20.12 -6.98
C LEU A 12 7.28 19.56 -5.55
N ASP A 13 7.57 18.27 -5.37
CA ASP A 13 7.74 17.64 -4.06
C ASP A 13 8.91 18.26 -3.26
N GLN A 14 10.05 18.50 -3.90
CA GLN A 14 11.20 19.17 -3.25
C GLN A 14 10.88 20.61 -2.86
N ILE A 15 10.16 21.36 -3.71
CA ILE A 15 9.69 22.71 -3.39
C ILE A 15 8.72 22.67 -2.21
N GLY A 16 7.76 21.74 -2.22
CA GLY A 16 6.80 21.55 -1.12
C GLY A 16 7.51 21.33 0.23
N LYS A 17 8.55 20.50 0.26
CA LYS A 17 9.38 20.27 1.47
C LYS A 17 10.08 21.52 2.01
N LEU A 18 10.40 22.47 1.14
CA LEU A 18 11.12 23.70 1.50
C LEU A 18 10.17 24.85 1.88
N VAL A 19 8.98 24.89 1.27
CA VAL A 19 8.02 25.98 1.43
C VAL A 19 7.06 25.74 2.60
N LEU A 20 6.79 24.48 2.97
CA LEU A 20 5.86 24.16 4.06
C LEU A 20 6.58 24.22 5.42
N VAL A 21 6.36 25.33 6.14
CA VAL A 21 6.93 25.63 7.46
C VAL A 21 6.34 24.74 8.57
N ASP A 22 5.15 24.18 8.34
CA ASP A 22 4.52 23.23 9.26
C ASP A 22 4.93 21.79 8.90
N ARG A 23 5.77 21.18 9.74
CA ARG A 23 6.28 19.82 9.59
C ARG A 23 5.31 18.76 10.11
N THR A 24 4.10 19.14 10.52
CA THR A 24 3.04 18.16 10.72
C THR A 24 2.73 17.55 9.36
N ARG A 25 2.75 16.22 9.28
CA ARG A 25 2.96 15.44 8.05
C ARG A 25 1.69 15.05 7.22
N PRO A 26 0.53 15.74 7.23
CA PRO A 26 -0.64 15.26 6.47
C PRO A 26 -0.44 15.15 4.96
N TRP A 27 0.22 16.12 4.30
CA TRP A 27 0.27 16.12 2.83
C TRP A 27 1.09 14.95 2.24
N MET A 28 2.16 14.55 2.94
CA MET A 28 2.99 13.40 2.56
C MET A 28 2.24 12.08 2.71
N LEU A 29 1.37 11.98 3.71
CA LEU A 29 0.54 10.79 3.93
C LEU A 29 -0.59 10.73 2.90
N ASN A 30 -1.26 11.85 2.63
CA ASN A 30 -2.33 11.93 1.63
C ASN A 30 -1.88 11.55 0.20
N LYS A 31 -0.57 11.54 -0.07
CA LYS A 31 -0.03 11.04 -1.34
C LYS A 31 -0.25 9.54 -1.53
N TYR A 32 -0.24 8.78 -0.44
CA TYR A 32 -0.24 7.31 -0.45
C TYR A 32 -1.46 6.69 0.21
N PHE A 33 -2.10 7.41 1.15
CA PHE A 33 -3.27 6.95 1.88
C PHE A 33 -4.53 7.65 1.36
N ASP A 34 -5.58 6.86 1.13
CA ASP A 34 -6.92 7.33 0.80
C ASP A 34 -7.93 6.71 1.78
N ALA A 35 -9.01 7.42 2.08
CA ALA A 35 -10.08 6.91 2.94
C ALA A 35 -10.77 5.68 2.33
N ALA A 36 -10.81 5.57 1.00
CA ALA A 36 -11.31 4.40 0.28
C ALA A 36 -10.43 3.15 0.45
N HIS A 37 -9.16 3.33 0.83
CA HIS A 37 -8.20 2.26 1.14
C HIS A 37 -8.01 2.05 2.64
N PHE A 38 -9.06 2.34 3.42
CA PHE A 38 -9.10 2.08 4.84
C PHE A 38 -10.27 1.16 5.17
N ARG A 39 -10.00 0.03 5.82
CA ARG A 39 -11.02 -0.96 6.14
C ARG A 39 -10.89 -1.49 7.56
N VAL A 40 -12.04 -1.63 8.22
CA VAL A 40 -12.14 -2.42 9.45
C VAL A 40 -12.77 -3.76 9.09
N VAL A 41 -12.11 -4.85 9.47
CA VAL A 41 -12.59 -6.22 9.32
C VAL A 41 -13.07 -6.70 10.70
N ASP A 42 -14.37 -6.59 10.92
CA ASP A 42 -15.06 -6.87 12.18
C ASP A 42 -15.67 -8.28 12.25
N LYS A 43 -15.38 -9.11 11.25
CA LYS A 43 -15.83 -10.50 11.11
C LYS A 43 -14.64 -11.44 10.88
N PRO A 44 -14.79 -12.75 11.11
CA PRO A 44 -13.76 -13.73 10.75
C PRO A 44 -13.36 -13.58 9.28
N MET A 45 -12.04 -13.54 9.04
CA MET A 45 -11.43 -13.33 7.73
C MET A 45 -10.13 -14.13 7.69
N ASP A 46 -9.88 -14.82 6.58
CA ASP A 46 -8.59 -15.46 6.31
C ASP A 46 -7.72 -14.57 5.41
N GLN A 47 -6.40 -14.82 5.42
CA GLN A 47 -5.41 -14.06 4.65
C GLN A 47 -5.68 -14.08 3.14
N GLN A 48 -6.12 -15.21 2.59
CA GLN A 48 -6.35 -15.38 1.16
C GLN A 48 -7.54 -14.55 0.69
N THR A 49 -8.65 -14.60 1.42
CA THR A 49 -9.85 -13.79 1.18
C THR A 49 -9.52 -12.32 1.33
N LEU A 50 -8.74 -11.94 2.34
CA LEU A 50 -8.26 -10.55 2.50
C LEU A 50 -7.49 -10.08 1.25
N PHE A 51 -6.48 -10.83 0.81
CA PHE A 51 -5.70 -10.46 -0.38
C PHE A 51 -6.55 -10.34 -1.63
N ALA A 52 -7.47 -11.29 -1.85
CA ALA A 52 -8.36 -11.26 -3.00
C ALA A 52 -9.23 -9.99 -3.02
N GLU A 53 -9.88 -9.67 -1.89
CA GLU A 53 -10.77 -8.51 -1.80
C GLU A 53 -10.02 -7.18 -1.97
N LEU A 54 -8.87 -7.01 -1.29
CA LEU A 54 -8.08 -5.77 -1.39
C LEU A 54 -7.49 -5.57 -2.80
N CYS A 55 -6.91 -6.62 -3.38
CA CYS A 55 -6.31 -6.54 -4.72
C CYS A 55 -7.36 -6.34 -5.80
N GLN A 56 -8.55 -6.93 -5.64
CA GLN A 56 -9.66 -6.73 -6.57
C GLN A 56 -10.11 -5.26 -6.59
N GLN A 57 -10.27 -4.63 -5.42
CA GLN A 57 -10.61 -3.21 -5.35
C GLN A 57 -9.54 -2.36 -6.04
N LEU A 58 -8.25 -2.60 -5.75
CA LEU A 58 -7.15 -1.85 -6.38
C LEU A 58 -7.09 -2.06 -7.89
N LEU A 59 -7.49 -3.24 -8.39
CA LEU A 59 -7.59 -3.53 -9.82
C LEU A 59 -8.73 -2.76 -10.47
N GLU A 60 -9.91 -2.75 -9.85
CA GLU A 60 -11.10 -2.03 -10.33
C GLU A 60 -10.88 -0.52 -10.40
N GLU A 61 -10.12 0.02 -9.43
CA GLU A 61 -9.73 1.43 -9.39
C GLU A 61 -8.55 1.77 -10.32
N GLY A 62 -7.94 0.76 -10.95
CA GLY A 62 -6.85 0.92 -11.92
C GLY A 62 -5.49 1.24 -11.30
N PHE A 63 -5.28 0.97 -10.01
CA PHE A 63 -3.99 1.16 -9.34
C PHE A 63 -2.99 0.06 -9.65
N VAL A 64 -3.48 -1.13 -10.02
CA VAL A 64 -2.66 -2.31 -10.34
C VAL A 64 -3.16 -3.00 -11.62
N ASP A 65 -2.46 -4.05 -12.05
CA ASP A 65 -2.87 -4.96 -13.13
C ASP A 65 -3.27 -6.34 -12.57
N ALA A 66 -3.83 -7.20 -13.43
CA ALA A 66 -4.44 -8.47 -13.02
C ALA A 66 -3.46 -9.44 -12.34
N GLU A 67 -2.16 -9.32 -12.62
CA GLU A 67 -1.11 -10.15 -12.04
C GLU A 67 -0.77 -9.78 -10.59
N PHE A 68 -1.21 -8.61 -10.12
CA PHE A 68 -0.80 -8.08 -8.82
C PHE A 68 -1.19 -8.99 -7.65
N HIS A 69 -2.43 -9.50 -7.64
CA HIS A 69 -2.91 -10.41 -6.59
C HIS A 69 -2.04 -11.68 -6.52
N ALA A 70 -1.79 -12.32 -7.67
CA ALA A 70 -0.95 -13.51 -7.74
C ALA A 70 0.47 -13.24 -7.22
N SER A 71 1.02 -12.07 -7.55
CA SER A 71 2.35 -11.64 -7.09
C SER A 71 2.43 -11.37 -5.58
N VAL A 72 1.37 -10.85 -4.96
CA VAL A 72 1.29 -10.68 -3.50
C VAL A 72 1.25 -12.03 -2.79
N VAL A 73 0.42 -12.96 -3.29
CA VAL A 73 0.33 -14.32 -2.75
C VAL A 73 1.67 -15.05 -2.88
N GLU A 74 2.31 -14.96 -4.05
CA GLU A 74 3.64 -15.54 -4.28
C GLU A 74 4.69 -14.95 -3.33
N ARG A 75 4.67 -13.63 -3.11
CA ARG A 75 5.59 -12.97 -2.17
C ARG A 75 5.43 -13.50 -0.75
N GLU A 76 4.19 -13.57 -0.27
CA GLU A 76 3.88 -14.02 1.09
C GLU A 76 4.33 -15.47 1.32
N ALA A 77 4.18 -16.33 0.30
CA ALA A 77 4.55 -17.74 0.38
C ALA A 77 6.07 -17.98 0.47
N ILE A 78 6.91 -17.02 0.04
CA ILE A 78 8.37 -17.15 0.12
C ILE A 78 8.85 -16.95 1.55
N VAL A 79 8.48 -15.81 2.14
CA VAL A 79 8.76 -15.45 3.54
C VAL A 79 7.61 -14.56 4.00
N SER A 80 7.05 -14.90 5.17
CA SER A 80 5.97 -14.13 5.81
C SER A 80 6.30 -12.63 5.83
N THR A 81 5.32 -11.79 5.48
CA THR A 81 5.46 -10.34 5.58
C THR A 81 5.05 -9.77 6.93
N MET A 82 4.86 -10.64 7.92
CA MET A 82 4.72 -10.24 9.32
C MET A 82 5.99 -9.51 9.78
N LEU A 83 5.82 -8.29 10.31
CA LEU A 83 6.90 -7.45 10.81
C LEU A 83 7.14 -7.65 12.32
N GLY A 84 6.12 -8.15 13.04
CA GLY A 84 6.05 -8.18 14.50
C GLY A 84 4.96 -7.25 15.03
N ASP A 85 4.73 -7.27 16.35
CA ASP A 85 3.70 -6.47 17.04
C ASP A 85 2.30 -6.57 16.40
N CYS A 86 1.97 -7.75 15.84
CA CYS A 86 0.73 -8.01 15.12
C CYS A 86 0.53 -7.15 13.84
N ILE A 87 1.62 -6.69 13.21
CA ILE A 87 1.62 -5.88 11.99
C ILE A 87 2.13 -6.67 10.79
N ALA A 88 1.36 -6.72 9.70
CA ALA A 88 1.77 -7.33 8.43
C ALA A 88 1.89 -6.29 7.31
N LEU A 89 2.88 -6.47 6.41
CA LEU A 89 3.18 -5.57 5.29
C LEU A 89 3.16 -6.29 3.92
N PRO A 90 2.03 -6.90 3.51
CA PRO A 90 1.95 -7.64 2.26
C PRO A 90 2.21 -6.72 1.05
N HIS A 91 2.98 -7.22 0.09
CA HIS A 91 3.34 -6.48 -1.13
C HIS A 91 3.70 -7.45 -2.25
N SER A 92 3.66 -6.99 -3.50
CA SER A 92 3.99 -7.81 -4.68
C SER A 92 5.49 -8.16 -4.76
N LEU A 93 5.82 -9.20 -5.53
CA LEU A 93 7.16 -9.36 -6.09
C LEU A 93 7.40 -8.27 -7.14
N GLY A 94 8.43 -7.44 -6.91
CA GLY A 94 8.73 -6.31 -7.78
C GLY A 94 7.75 -5.14 -7.64
N LEU A 95 7.86 -4.17 -8.56
CA LEU A 95 7.13 -2.90 -8.53
C LEU A 95 6.01 -2.91 -9.58
N LEU A 96 4.94 -3.66 -9.27
CA LEU A 96 3.85 -3.95 -10.22
C LEU A 96 2.67 -2.97 -10.16
N ALA A 97 2.71 -1.95 -9.28
CA ALA A 97 1.65 -0.96 -9.24
C ALA A 97 1.83 0.14 -10.29
N LYS A 98 0.73 0.68 -10.80
CA LYS A 98 0.72 1.86 -11.67
C LYS A 98 0.97 3.13 -10.86
N LYS A 99 0.41 3.20 -9.65
CA LYS A 99 0.58 4.27 -8.67
C LYS A 99 0.94 3.69 -7.31
N THR A 100 1.76 4.38 -6.54
CA THR A 100 2.05 3.96 -5.16
C THR A 100 0.88 4.28 -4.24
N VAL A 101 0.28 3.26 -3.62
CA VAL A 101 -0.82 3.38 -2.64
C VAL A 101 -0.64 2.40 -1.48
N VAL A 102 -1.19 2.76 -0.31
CA VAL A 102 -1.20 1.92 0.90
C VAL A 102 -2.64 1.62 1.29
N TYR A 103 -2.99 0.33 1.32
CA TYR A 103 -4.27 -0.12 1.84
C TYR A 103 -4.13 -0.53 3.30
N THR A 104 -4.81 0.20 4.19
CA THR A 104 -4.79 -0.02 5.63
C THR A 104 -5.98 -0.86 6.07
N VAL A 105 -5.72 -1.94 6.79
CA VAL A 105 -6.76 -2.79 7.37
C VAL A 105 -6.54 -2.92 8.87
N ILE A 106 -7.62 -2.70 9.63
CA ILE A 106 -7.68 -3.01 11.06
C ILE A 106 -8.56 -4.25 11.22
N ALA A 107 -8.02 -5.30 11.84
CA ALA A 107 -8.74 -6.53 12.14
C ALA A 107 -8.77 -6.75 13.67
N PRO A 108 -9.78 -6.25 14.40
CA PRO A 108 -9.84 -6.37 15.86
C PRO A 108 -9.84 -7.82 16.36
N GLN A 109 -10.42 -8.75 15.59
CA GLN A 109 -10.44 -10.18 15.90
C GLN A 109 -9.14 -10.91 15.50
N GLY A 110 -8.24 -10.24 14.78
CA GLY A 110 -7.02 -10.82 14.22
C GLY A 110 -7.29 -11.65 12.96
N ILE A 111 -6.28 -11.73 12.11
CA ILE A 111 -6.24 -12.62 10.94
C ILE A 111 -5.02 -13.52 11.10
N ALA A 112 -5.22 -14.84 10.98
CA ALA A 112 -4.12 -15.80 11.05
C ALA A 112 -3.11 -15.54 9.92
N TRP A 113 -1.82 -15.52 10.27
CA TRP A 113 -0.72 -15.15 9.39
C TRP A 113 0.46 -16.10 9.58
N GLY A 114 0.28 -17.35 9.15
CA GLY A 114 1.18 -18.44 9.54
C GLY A 114 1.00 -18.78 11.01
N ASP A 115 2.10 -18.79 11.76
CA ASP A 115 2.10 -19.04 13.21
C ASP A 115 1.77 -17.81 14.06
N GLU A 116 1.57 -16.65 13.42
CA GLU A 116 1.28 -15.36 14.07
C GLU A 116 -0.14 -14.87 13.74
N THR A 117 -0.54 -13.75 14.34
CA THR A 117 -1.84 -13.10 14.11
C THR A 117 -1.64 -11.63 13.79
N ALA A 118 -2.17 -11.20 12.64
CA ALA A 118 -2.14 -9.80 12.22
C ALA A 118 -3.41 -9.06 12.67
N HIS A 119 -3.24 -7.93 13.34
CA HIS A 119 -4.32 -7.02 13.73
C HIS A 119 -4.31 -5.73 12.92
N LEU A 120 -3.15 -5.35 12.37
CA LEU A 120 -2.97 -4.18 11.53
C LEU A 120 -2.20 -4.59 10.28
N ILE A 121 -2.79 -4.37 9.11
CA ILE A 121 -2.22 -4.79 7.82
C ILE A 121 -2.08 -3.55 6.94
N PHE A 122 -0.91 -3.36 6.36
CA PHE A 122 -0.67 -2.35 5.33
C PHE A 122 -0.27 -3.03 4.04
N LEU A 123 -1.23 -3.25 3.14
CA LEU A 123 -0.93 -3.76 1.81
C LEU A 123 -0.29 -2.64 0.97
N LEU A 124 0.93 -2.88 0.50
CA LEU A 124 1.73 -1.91 -0.24
C LEU A 124 1.70 -2.23 -1.73
N ALA A 125 1.02 -1.38 -2.51
CA ALA A 125 1.12 -1.38 -3.96
C ALA A 125 2.12 -0.30 -4.37
N ILE A 126 3.33 -0.70 -4.79
CA ILE A 126 4.44 0.23 -5.04
C ILE A 126 4.72 0.34 -6.55
N SER A 127 4.74 1.57 -7.06
CA SER A 127 5.05 1.87 -8.46
C SER A 127 6.54 2.05 -8.68
N LYS A 128 7.03 1.62 -9.85
CA LYS A 128 8.41 1.85 -10.30
C LYS A 128 8.71 3.33 -10.55
N ARG A 129 7.68 4.11 -10.89
CA ARG A 129 7.78 5.56 -11.01
C ARG A 129 7.43 6.11 -9.63
N GLY A 130 8.40 6.72 -8.96
CA GLY A 130 8.22 7.28 -7.63
C GLY A 130 7.38 8.55 -7.62
N VAL A 131 6.20 8.55 -8.25
CA VAL A 131 5.14 9.59 -8.24
C VAL A 131 3.89 9.02 -8.90
#